data_AF-A0A931A9D5-F1
#
_entry.id   AF-A0A931A9D5-F1
#
_cell.length_a   1.000
_cell.length_b   1.000
_cell.length_c   1.000
_cell.angle_alpha   90.00
_cell.angle_beta   90.00
_cell.angle_gamma   90.00
#
_symmetry.space_group_name_H-M   'P 1'
#
loop_
_entity.id
_entity.type
_entity.pdbx_description
1 polymer ?
#
loop_
_entity_poly.entity_id
_entity_poly.type
_entity_poly.pdbx_seq_one_letter_code
_entity_poly.pdbx_strand_id
1 'polypeptide(L)'
;MYRFVVAIGGLKTASRENWVRLATYSLTADGKAYDSHFHWSQRVRVNRGYTGVTASGCGARACQVQTAGGYPATSSPKKLSGTYTTTGSVLRITWDGNGWEEWTVSEPIAGQLAKLTYRGSSFGATHGYGYGSNAAWSDRASMAEIAAFDHTRLKHDYHLWKTDAGTPYLDEGAGNPFWMTAWQRCSSGRCLGGANSGTDYYLSTANATSTDRRDTIWHWRRALADGRGETCYTGNSHVKPMLQIIDNAGGFHGWVAVEASLNQTSPSQGTSADDIGIFELSEF
;
A
#
# COMPACT_ATOMS: atom_id res chain seq x y z
N MET A 1 -0.70 23.91 -2.34
CA MET A 1 -1.41 22.65 -2.64
C MET A 1 -0.88 21.60 -1.70
N TYR A 2 -1.75 21.03 -0.88
CA TYR A 2 -1.38 19.96 0.06
C TYR A 2 -1.59 18.62 -0.62
N ARG A 3 -0.66 17.70 -0.46
CA ARG A 3 -0.61 16.41 -1.16
C ARG A 3 -0.54 15.28 -0.16
N PHE A 4 -1.55 14.43 -0.16
CA PHE A 4 -1.67 13.31 0.77
C PHE A 4 -1.61 11.97 0.05
N VAL A 5 -0.86 11.02 0.58
CA VAL A 5 -0.96 9.60 0.23
C VAL A 5 -1.89 8.94 1.23
N VAL A 6 -2.84 8.13 0.76
CA VAL A 6 -3.89 7.56 1.61
C VAL A 6 -4.18 6.11 1.25
N ALA A 7 -4.32 5.27 2.26
CA ALA A 7 -4.90 3.94 2.17
C ALA A 7 -6.21 3.91 2.97
N ILE A 8 -7.29 3.41 2.38
CA ILE A 8 -8.60 3.31 3.05
C ILE A 8 -9.29 2.01 2.66
N GLY A 9 -9.97 1.38 3.61
CA GLY A 9 -10.62 0.09 3.40
C GLY A 9 -11.99 -0.02 4.04
N GLY A 10 -12.93 -0.63 3.31
CA GLY A 10 -14.16 -1.18 3.86
C GLY A 10 -13.94 -2.64 4.22
N LEU A 11 -13.53 -2.87 5.47
CA LEU A 11 -13.10 -4.16 6.02
C LEU A 11 -14.06 -4.57 7.12
N LYS A 12 -14.85 -5.61 6.87
CA LYS A 12 -15.84 -6.17 7.78
C LYS A 12 -15.66 -7.67 7.85
N THR A 13 -15.41 -8.20 9.05
CA THR A 13 -15.20 -9.64 9.29
C THR A 13 -16.22 -10.52 8.59
N ALA A 14 -17.51 -10.23 8.77
CA ALA A 14 -18.61 -11.03 8.21
C ALA A 14 -18.81 -10.85 6.69
N SER A 15 -18.10 -9.92 6.04
CA SER A 15 -18.24 -9.63 4.61
C SER A 15 -17.24 -10.42 3.78
N ARG A 16 -17.66 -10.82 2.58
CA ARG A 16 -16.77 -11.36 1.51
C ARG A 16 -16.70 -10.40 0.32
N GLU A 17 -17.02 -9.15 0.57
CA GLU A 17 -17.15 -8.09 -0.42
C GLU A 17 -16.32 -6.87 -0.02
N ASN A 18 -15.28 -7.12 0.78
CA ASN A 18 -14.38 -6.09 1.25
C ASN A 18 -13.66 -5.43 0.07
N TRP A 19 -13.17 -4.23 0.32
CA TRP A 19 -12.50 -3.42 -0.68
C TRP A 19 -11.46 -2.52 -0.04
N VAL A 20 -10.45 -2.17 -0.82
CA VAL A 20 -9.38 -1.26 -0.43
C VAL A 20 -9.10 -0.28 -1.56
N ARG A 21 -8.76 0.95 -1.17
CA ARG A 21 -8.39 2.05 -2.06
C ARG A 21 -7.03 2.61 -1.62
N LEU A 22 -6.12 2.73 -2.58
CA LEU A 22 -4.82 3.40 -2.40
C LEU A 22 -4.82 4.65 -3.29
N ALA A 23 -4.73 5.82 -2.68
CA ALA A 23 -5.04 7.09 -3.31
C ALA A 23 -3.97 8.16 -3.05
N THR A 24 -3.94 9.13 -3.95
CA THR A 24 -3.28 10.41 -3.78
C THR A 24 -4.34 11.51 -3.74
N TYR A 25 -4.33 12.36 -2.71
CA TYR A 25 -5.22 13.52 -2.62
C TYR A 25 -4.44 14.81 -2.85
N SER A 26 -5.00 15.71 -3.65
CA SER A 26 -4.50 17.07 -3.82
C SER A 26 -5.56 18.05 -3.31
N LEU A 27 -5.24 18.81 -2.27
CA LEU A 27 -6.09 19.83 -1.68
C LEU A 27 -5.57 21.22 -2.05
N THR A 28 -6.44 22.07 -2.58
CA THR A 28 -6.09 23.41 -3.07
C THR A 28 -6.55 24.51 -2.11
N ALA A 29 -5.93 25.68 -2.18
CA ALA A 29 -6.23 26.78 -1.26
C ALA A 29 -7.66 27.32 -1.37
N ASP A 30 -8.31 27.13 -2.52
CA ASP A 30 -9.72 27.49 -2.78
C ASP A 30 -10.72 26.39 -2.34
N GLY A 31 -10.27 25.42 -1.53
CA GLY A 31 -11.14 24.42 -0.93
C GLY A 31 -11.54 23.27 -1.85
N LYS A 32 -10.83 23.05 -2.96
CA LYS A 32 -11.05 21.88 -3.84
C LYS A 32 -10.22 20.69 -3.41
N ALA A 33 -10.78 19.51 -3.63
CA ALA A 33 -10.14 18.23 -3.40
C ALA A 33 -10.13 17.41 -4.69
N TYR A 34 -9.00 16.78 -4.98
CA TYR A 34 -8.84 15.87 -6.11
C TYR A 34 -8.21 14.57 -5.63
N ASP A 35 -8.72 13.45 -6.12
CA ASP A 35 -8.19 12.12 -5.88
C ASP A 35 -7.70 11.52 -7.21
N SER A 36 -6.56 10.83 -7.15
CA SER A 36 -6.22 9.77 -8.10
C SER A 36 -5.94 8.47 -7.33
N HIS A 37 -6.72 7.41 -7.59
CA HIS A 37 -6.68 6.17 -6.80
C HIS A 37 -6.77 4.88 -7.59
N PHE A 38 -6.23 3.83 -6.99
CA PHE A 38 -6.48 2.44 -7.34
C PHE A 38 -7.49 1.84 -6.36
N HIS A 39 -8.33 0.94 -6.85
CA HIS A 39 -9.38 0.31 -6.06
C HIS A 39 -9.43 -1.19 -6.36
N TRP A 40 -9.39 -2.01 -5.32
CA TRP A 40 -9.50 -3.46 -5.40
C TRP A 40 -10.62 -3.94 -4.50
N SER A 41 -11.37 -4.96 -4.94
CA SER A 41 -12.49 -5.51 -4.19
C SER A 41 -12.59 -7.00 -4.40
N GLN A 42 -13.02 -7.71 -3.34
CA GLN A 42 -13.34 -9.13 -3.41
C GLN A 42 -14.51 -9.43 -4.37
N ARG A 43 -15.35 -8.44 -4.70
CA ARG A 43 -16.41 -8.57 -5.72
C ARG A 43 -15.84 -8.64 -7.14
N VAL A 44 -14.73 -7.97 -7.40
CA VAL A 44 -14.11 -7.85 -8.74
C VAL A 44 -12.63 -8.16 -8.61
N ARG A 45 -12.30 -9.44 -8.75
CA ARG A 45 -10.91 -9.90 -8.62
C ARG A 45 -10.11 -9.53 -9.87
N VAL A 46 -8.86 -9.10 -9.65
CA VAL A 46 -7.92 -8.78 -10.72
C VAL A 46 -6.71 -9.70 -10.68
N ASN A 47 -6.19 -10.08 -11.85
CA ASN A 47 -4.93 -10.81 -11.95
C ASN A 47 -3.80 -9.96 -11.36
N ARG A 48 -2.82 -10.60 -10.72
CA ARG A 48 -1.57 -9.91 -10.37
C ARG A 48 -0.89 -9.40 -11.64
N GLY A 49 -0.25 -8.23 -11.51
CA GLY A 49 0.54 -7.62 -12.58
C GLY A 49 2.02 -7.76 -12.29
N TYR A 50 2.83 -8.01 -13.32
CA TYR A 50 4.27 -7.88 -13.20
C TYR A 50 4.69 -6.41 -13.28
N THR A 51 5.64 -6.02 -12.45
CA THR A 51 6.22 -4.67 -12.46
C THR A 51 7.19 -4.47 -13.63
N GLY A 52 7.66 -5.55 -14.27
CA GLY A 52 8.78 -5.47 -15.21
C GLY A 52 10.15 -5.34 -14.51
N VAL A 53 10.19 -5.34 -13.18
CA VAL A 53 11.43 -5.30 -12.38
C VAL A 53 11.77 -6.72 -11.92
N THR A 54 12.99 -7.17 -12.18
CA THR A 54 13.50 -8.46 -11.70
C THR A 54 14.41 -8.23 -10.51
N ALA A 55 14.10 -8.91 -9.41
CA ALA A 55 15.00 -9.01 -8.27
C ALA A 55 16.13 -9.99 -8.64
N SER A 56 17.38 -9.57 -8.55
CA SER A 56 18.54 -10.42 -8.76
C SER A 56 19.71 -9.87 -7.96
N GLY A 57 20.57 -10.75 -7.44
CA GLY A 57 21.76 -10.35 -6.67
C GLY A 57 21.48 -9.70 -5.31
N CYS A 58 20.31 -9.96 -4.69
CA CYS A 58 19.85 -9.29 -3.46
C CYS A 58 19.29 -10.24 -2.39
N GLY A 59 19.89 -11.43 -2.23
CA GLY A 59 19.55 -12.39 -1.16
C GLY A 59 18.24 -13.18 -1.35
N ALA A 60 17.20 -12.58 -1.94
CA ALA A 60 15.98 -13.28 -2.36
C ALA A 60 16.18 -14.03 -3.69
N ARG A 61 15.34 -15.05 -3.97
CA ARG A 61 15.35 -15.75 -5.26
C ARG A 61 15.11 -14.79 -6.42
N ALA A 62 15.75 -15.07 -7.56
CA ALA A 62 15.71 -14.17 -8.70
C ALA A 62 14.35 -14.25 -9.43
N CYS A 63 13.46 -13.31 -9.13
CA CYS A 63 12.07 -13.33 -9.59
C CYS A 63 11.62 -11.98 -10.13
N GLN A 64 10.74 -12.01 -11.13
CA GLN A 64 10.06 -10.79 -11.59
C GLN A 64 9.01 -10.39 -10.55
N VAL A 65 9.15 -9.17 -10.02
CA VAL A 65 8.33 -8.69 -8.91
C VAL A 65 6.90 -8.47 -9.36
N GLN A 66 5.95 -9.00 -8.59
CA GLN A 66 4.51 -8.86 -8.83
C GLN A 66 3.87 -7.79 -7.93
N THR A 67 2.72 -7.29 -8.34
CA THR A 67 1.86 -6.37 -7.58
C THR A 67 0.39 -6.63 -7.92
N ALA A 68 -0.53 -5.88 -7.31
CA ALA A 68 -1.95 -5.99 -7.62
C ALA A 68 -2.26 -5.55 -9.06
N GLY A 69 -3.26 -6.18 -9.68
CA GLY A 69 -3.66 -5.88 -11.05
C GLY A 69 -3.98 -4.41 -11.29
N GLY A 70 -3.50 -3.87 -12.41
CA GLY A 70 -3.67 -2.46 -12.79
C GLY A 70 -2.68 -1.50 -12.14
N TYR A 71 -2.08 -1.85 -10.99
CA TYR A 71 -1.16 -0.95 -10.29
C TYR A 71 0.08 -0.51 -11.09
N PRO A 72 0.72 -1.37 -11.93
CA PRO A 72 1.86 -0.94 -12.73
C PRO A 72 1.52 0.17 -13.73
N ALA A 73 0.27 0.22 -14.22
CA ALA A 73 -0.12 1.13 -15.29
C ALA A 73 -0.52 2.52 -14.73
N THR A 74 0.11 3.58 -15.26
CA THR A 74 -0.20 4.98 -14.91
C THR A 74 -1.54 5.45 -15.47
N SER A 75 -2.08 4.76 -16.47
CA SER A 75 -3.39 5.04 -17.07
C SER A 75 -4.58 4.47 -16.28
N SER A 76 -4.31 3.62 -15.30
CA SER A 76 -5.35 2.88 -14.58
C SER A 76 -5.99 3.55 -13.35
N PRO A 77 -5.45 4.60 -12.71
CA PRO A 77 -6.11 5.12 -11.53
C PRO A 77 -7.41 5.85 -11.90
N LYS A 78 -8.45 5.59 -11.11
CA LYS A 78 -9.70 6.35 -11.13
C LYS A 78 -9.45 7.73 -10.53
N LYS A 79 -10.30 8.69 -10.86
CA LYS A 79 -10.21 10.07 -10.36
C LYS A 79 -11.53 10.51 -9.75
N LEU A 80 -11.44 11.26 -8.67
CA LEU A 80 -12.58 11.98 -8.08
C LEU A 80 -12.24 13.45 -7.96
N SER A 81 -13.26 14.29 -8.02
CA SER A 81 -13.22 15.71 -7.65
C SER A 81 -14.18 15.95 -6.50
N GLY A 82 -13.97 17.05 -5.79
CA GLY A 82 -14.84 17.46 -4.71
C GLY A 82 -14.35 18.72 -4.02
N THR A 83 -14.81 18.90 -2.78
CA THR A 83 -14.41 20.00 -1.91
C THR A 83 -13.97 19.47 -0.55
N TYR A 84 -13.25 20.29 0.19
CA TYR A 84 -12.92 19.98 1.57
C TYR A 84 -13.12 21.17 2.50
N THR A 85 -13.35 20.87 3.78
CA THR A 85 -13.35 21.84 4.86
C THR A 85 -12.47 21.35 5.99
N THR A 86 -11.99 22.29 6.80
CA THR A 86 -11.25 21.99 8.04
C THR A 86 -11.91 22.73 9.20
N THR A 87 -12.27 21.99 10.24
CA THR A 87 -12.87 22.54 11.47
C THR A 87 -12.10 21.98 12.66
N GLY A 88 -11.31 22.84 13.33
CA GLY A 88 -10.33 22.37 14.30
C GLY A 88 -9.33 21.41 13.65
N SER A 89 -9.16 20.22 14.22
CA SER A 89 -8.32 19.16 13.65
C SER A 89 -9.07 18.24 12.67
N VAL A 90 -10.33 18.48 12.37
CA VAL A 90 -11.11 17.60 11.49
C VAL A 90 -11.05 18.10 10.05
N LEU A 91 -10.49 17.28 9.17
CA LEU A 91 -10.59 17.42 7.72
C LEU A 91 -11.77 16.61 7.23
N ARG A 92 -12.73 17.26 6.56
CA ARG A 92 -13.82 16.59 5.84
C ARG A 92 -13.66 16.81 4.35
N ILE A 93 -13.62 15.72 3.59
CA ILE A 93 -13.62 15.75 2.12
C ILE A 93 -14.98 15.25 1.64
N THR A 94 -15.62 16.01 0.74
CA THR A 94 -16.86 15.62 0.07
C THR A 94 -16.58 15.44 -1.40
N TRP A 95 -16.70 14.21 -1.89
CA TRP A 95 -16.50 13.84 -3.28
C TRP A 95 -17.80 13.98 -4.08
N ASP A 96 -17.72 14.61 -5.24
CA ASP A 96 -18.87 14.85 -6.11
C ASP A 96 -19.54 13.51 -6.48
N GLY A 97 -20.78 13.30 -6.03
CA GLY A 97 -21.54 12.08 -6.28
C GLY A 97 -21.01 10.80 -5.60
N ASN A 98 -19.97 10.90 -4.76
CA ASN A 98 -19.28 9.74 -4.16
C ASN A 98 -19.24 9.78 -2.63
N GLY A 99 -20.01 10.67 -2.00
CA GLY A 99 -20.13 10.76 -0.55
C GLY A 99 -19.00 11.55 0.11
N TRP A 100 -18.80 11.35 1.41
CA TRP A 100 -17.80 12.08 2.19
C TRP A 100 -16.92 11.14 3.02
N GLU A 101 -15.73 11.62 3.38
CA GLU A 101 -14.84 11.01 4.38
C GLU A 101 -14.24 12.07 5.31
N GLU A 102 -13.99 11.66 6.55
CA GLU A 102 -13.45 12.50 7.61
C GLU A 102 -12.18 11.91 8.22
N TRP A 103 -11.26 12.82 8.52
CA TRP A 103 -9.95 12.52 9.07
C TRP A 103 -9.66 13.46 10.23
N THR A 104 -9.00 12.96 11.26
CA THR A 104 -8.32 13.81 12.24
C THR A 104 -6.93 14.11 11.69
N VAL A 105 -6.57 15.39 11.63
CA VAL A 105 -5.27 15.89 11.19
C VAL A 105 -4.38 16.12 12.41
N SER A 106 -3.15 15.65 12.34
CA SER A 106 -2.07 15.95 13.28
C SER A 106 -0.77 16.22 12.51
N GLU A 107 0.25 16.74 13.17
CA GLU A 107 1.56 17.04 12.56
C GLU A 107 2.68 16.28 13.28
N PRO A 108 3.00 15.03 12.87
CA PRO A 108 4.14 14.30 13.42
C PRO A 108 5.47 15.05 13.24
N ILE A 109 5.60 15.82 12.16
CA ILE A 109 6.69 16.78 11.98
C ILE A 109 6.07 18.16 11.69
N ALA A 110 6.13 19.05 12.67
CA ALA A 110 5.53 20.37 12.60
C ALA A 110 5.92 21.11 11.30
N GLY A 111 4.90 21.53 10.54
CA GLY A 111 5.08 22.24 9.27
C GLY A 111 5.76 21.45 8.13
N GLN A 112 6.07 20.16 8.30
CA GLN A 112 6.71 19.33 7.27
C GLN A 112 5.87 18.13 6.85
N LEU A 113 5.19 17.50 7.80
CA LEU A 113 4.42 16.29 7.56
C LEU A 113 3.17 16.26 8.44
N ALA A 114 2.02 16.11 7.80
CA ALA A 114 0.73 15.87 8.44
C ALA A 114 0.37 14.38 8.42
N LYS A 115 -0.27 13.88 9.47
CA LYS A 115 -0.88 12.54 9.57
C LYS A 115 -2.40 12.67 9.57
N LEU A 116 -3.06 11.84 8.78
CA LEU A 116 -4.51 11.66 8.72
C LEU A 116 -4.88 10.36 9.42
N THR A 117 -5.61 10.46 10.52
CA THR A 117 -6.22 9.32 11.20
C THR A 117 -7.70 9.24 10.82
N TYR A 118 -8.13 8.10 10.29
CA TYR A 118 -9.49 7.90 9.81
C TYR A 118 -10.53 8.10 10.93
N ARG A 119 -11.63 8.81 10.61
CA ARG A 119 -12.78 8.99 11.52
C ARG A 119 -14.04 8.30 11.02
N GLY A 120 -14.32 8.41 9.73
CA GLY A 120 -15.57 7.91 9.17
C GLY A 120 -15.79 8.30 7.72
N SER A 121 -16.81 7.71 7.11
CA SER A 121 -17.23 8.01 5.74
C SER A 121 -18.70 7.66 5.53
N SER A 122 -19.32 8.21 4.48
CA SER A 122 -20.66 7.80 4.07
C SER A 122 -20.71 6.61 3.12
N PHE A 123 -19.55 6.13 2.63
CA PHE A 123 -19.45 5.05 1.65
C PHE A 123 -18.94 3.74 2.25
N GLY A 124 -19.00 3.61 3.58
CA GLY A 124 -18.77 2.35 4.28
C GLY A 124 -17.31 1.92 4.38
N ALA A 125 -16.36 2.85 4.24
CA ALA A 125 -15.03 2.62 4.77
C ALA A 125 -15.07 2.49 6.29
N THR A 126 -14.08 1.78 6.82
CA THR A 126 -14.00 1.38 8.23
C THR A 126 -12.66 1.75 8.85
N HIS A 127 -11.61 1.78 8.04
CA HIS A 127 -10.24 2.03 8.47
C HIS A 127 -9.53 2.85 7.41
N GLY A 128 -8.51 3.61 7.81
CA GLY A 128 -7.69 4.36 6.88
C GLY A 128 -6.47 5.01 7.53
N TYR A 129 -5.44 5.17 6.71
CA TYR A 129 -4.17 5.82 7.04
C TYR A 129 -3.85 6.85 5.97
N GLY A 130 -3.35 8.01 6.36
CA GLY A 130 -2.88 8.98 5.40
C GLY A 130 -1.78 9.87 5.93
N TYR A 131 -0.96 10.37 5.02
CA TYR A 131 0.10 11.34 5.32
C TYR A 131 0.17 12.36 4.22
N GLY A 132 0.47 13.61 4.56
CA GLY A 132 0.60 14.65 3.55
C GLY A 132 1.64 15.72 3.83
N SER A 133 2.10 16.29 2.74
CA SER A 133 3.10 17.35 2.66
C SER A 133 2.84 18.19 1.40
N ASN A 134 3.73 19.14 1.13
CA ASN A 134 3.76 19.97 -0.07
C ASN A 134 4.80 19.47 -1.09
N ALA A 135 5.54 18.39 -0.81
CA ALA A 135 6.43 17.77 -1.78
C ALA A 135 5.67 17.37 -3.05
N ALA A 136 6.29 17.48 -4.23
CA ALA A 136 5.68 17.15 -5.51
C ALA A 136 5.42 15.65 -5.66
N TRP A 137 4.48 15.26 -6.53
CA TRP A 137 4.22 13.83 -6.80
C TRP A 137 5.39 13.09 -7.45
N SER A 138 6.32 13.84 -8.04
CA SER A 138 7.61 13.34 -8.56
C SER A 138 8.66 13.16 -7.47
N ASP A 139 8.48 13.76 -6.29
CA ASP A 139 9.43 13.61 -5.18
C ASP A 139 9.25 12.21 -4.60
N ARG A 140 10.35 11.48 -4.57
CA ARG A 140 10.42 10.10 -4.10
C ARG A 140 11.81 9.82 -3.53
N ALA A 141 11.88 8.92 -2.58
CA ALA A 141 13.11 8.22 -2.27
C ALA A 141 13.39 7.15 -3.34
N SER A 142 14.64 7.09 -3.75
CA SER A 142 15.22 6.01 -4.52
C SER A 142 15.33 4.73 -3.67
N MET A 143 15.48 3.58 -4.32
CA MET A 143 15.75 2.32 -3.61
C MET A 143 17.09 2.36 -2.85
N ALA A 144 18.03 3.21 -3.27
CA ALA A 144 19.27 3.42 -2.54
C ALA A 144 19.03 4.10 -1.19
N GLU A 145 18.25 5.18 -1.19
CA GLU A 145 17.87 5.90 0.03
C GLU A 145 17.00 5.04 0.94
N ILE A 146 16.05 4.30 0.37
CA ILE A 146 15.22 3.35 1.14
C ILE A 146 16.09 2.26 1.78
N ALA A 147 17.07 1.70 1.05
CA ALA A 147 17.97 0.69 1.62
C ALA A 147 18.85 1.24 2.75
N ALA A 148 19.21 2.53 2.70
CA ALA A 148 20.02 3.20 3.70
C ALA A 148 19.21 3.74 4.88
N PHE A 149 17.87 3.79 4.78
CA PHE A 149 16.99 4.24 5.84
C PHE A 149 17.11 3.33 7.07
N ASP A 150 16.93 3.86 8.28
CA ASP A 150 16.89 3.04 9.49
C ASP A 150 15.52 2.36 9.63
N HIS A 151 15.40 1.14 9.11
CA HIS A 151 14.16 0.35 9.14
C HIS A 151 13.73 -0.04 10.56
N THR A 152 14.59 0.11 11.58
CA THR A 152 14.20 -0.16 12.97
C THR A 152 13.24 0.90 13.52
N ARG A 153 13.20 2.08 12.90
CA ARG A 153 12.26 3.16 13.22
C ARG A 153 10.86 2.93 12.66
N LEU A 154 10.74 2.13 11.60
CA LEU A 154 9.44 1.87 10.99
C LEU A 154 8.59 0.99 11.91
N LYS A 155 7.44 1.53 12.29
CA LYS A 155 6.35 0.82 12.93
C LYS A 155 5.39 0.31 11.85
N HIS A 156 4.60 -0.69 12.19
CA HIS A 156 3.47 -1.11 11.38
C HIS A 156 2.18 -1.01 12.17
N ASP A 157 1.10 -0.64 11.50
CA ASP A 157 -0.27 -0.80 11.93
C ASP A 157 -1.08 -1.33 10.74
N TYR A 158 -1.93 -2.33 10.93
CA TYR A 158 -2.66 -2.96 9.86
C TYR A 158 -4.02 -3.51 10.26
N HIS A 159 -4.91 -3.52 9.27
CA HIS A 159 -6.18 -4.22 9.32
C HIS A 159 -6.30 -5.07 8.06
N LEU A 160 -6.41 -6.38 8.22
CA LEU A 160 -6.30 -7.33 7.14
C LEU A 160 -7.38 -8.40 7.26
N TRP A 161 -8.30 -8.40 6.30
CA TRP A 161 -9.30 -9.45 6.21
C TRP A 161 -8.68 -10.69 5.58
N LYS A 162 -8.88 -11.84 6.24
CA LYS A 162 -8.39 -13.16 5.84
C LYS A 162 -9.44 -14.23 6.14
N THR A 163 -9.16 -15.46 5.74
CA THR A 163 -9.86 -16.63 6.29
C THR A 163 -8.91 -17.66 6.86
N ASP A 164 -9.36 -18.36 7.90
CA ASP A 164 -8.74 -19.58 8.42
C ASP A 164 -9.71 -20.75 8.26
N ALA A 165 -9.31 -21.76 7.48
CA ALA A 165 -10.17 -22.85 7.05
C ALA A 165 -11.54 -22.37 6.48
N GLY A 166 -11.56 -21.22 5.79
CA GLY A 166 -12.77 -20.61 5.24
C GLY A 166 -13.59 -19.77 6.23
N THR A 167 -13.22 -19.71 7.50
CA THR A 167 -13.82 -18.82 8.50
C THR A 167 -13.18 -17.43 8.41
N PRO A 168 -13.94 -16.37 8.10
CA PRO A 168 -13.35 -15.04 7.94
C PRO A 168 -13.06 -14.38 9.28
N TYR A 169 -11.97 -13.61 9.34
CA TYR A 169 -11.59 -12.79 10.49
C TYR A 169 -10.84 -11.53 10.03
N LEU A 170 -10.78 -10.53 10.91
CA LEU A 170 -9.86 -9.41 10.76
C LEU A 170 -8.61 -9.71 11.59
N ASP A 171 -7.49 -9.86 10.89
CA ASP A 171 -6.15 -9.85 11.46
C ASP A 171 -5.75 -8.39 11.65
N GLU A 172 -5.53 -8.00 12.90
CA GLU A 172 -5.26 -6.62 13.29
C GLU A 172 -4.04 -6.61 14.21
N GLY A 173 -3.15 -5.67 13.99
CA GLY A 173 -1.92 -5.60 14.78
C GLY A 173 -1.15 -4.33 14.55
N ALA A 174 -0.49 -3.88 15.61
CA ALA A 174 0.48 -2.81 15.57
C ALA A 174 1.79 -3.27 16.24
N GLY A 175 2.93 -2.83 15.73
CA GLY A 175 4.21 -3.26 16.28
C GLY A 175 5.43 -2.55 15.71
N ASN A 176 6.58 -2.84 16.31
CA ASN A 176 7.88 -2.42 15.83
C ASN A 176 8.93 -3.54 16.04
N PRO A 177 9.94 -3.61 15.17
CA PRO A 177 10.04 -2.92 13.88
C PRO A 177 9.08 -3.51 12.83
N PHE A 178 8.98 -2.86 11.67
CA PHE A 178 8.41 -3.45 10.46
C PHE A 178 9.05 -4.83 10.18
N TRP A 179 8.25 -5.83 9.79
CA TRP A 179 8.68 -7.24 9.76
C TRP A 179 9.86 -7.54 8.83
N MET A 180 10.23 -6.63 7.92
CA MET A 180 11.38 -6.77 7.04
C MET A 180 12.29 -5.54 7.14
N THR A 181 13.40 -5.68 7.87
CA THR A 181 14.37 -4.60 8.12
C THR A 181 15.68 -4.74 7.35
N ALA A 182 16.05 -5.96 6.96
CA ALA A 182 17.35 -6.27 6.37
C ALA A 182 17.30 -6.31 4.83
N TRP A 183 17.14 -5.14 4.21
CA TRP A 183 17.08 -5.04 2.75
C TRP A 183 18.46 -5.03 2.10
N GLN A 184 18.59 -5.77 1.01
CA GLN A 184 19.76 -5.72 0.13
C GLN A 184 19.36 -5.15 -1.23
N ARG A 185 20.19 -4.25 -1.77
CA ARG A 185 20.00 -3.72 -3.13
C ARG A 185 20.17 -4.82 -4.16
N CYS A 186 19.21 -4.92 -5.08
CA CYS A 186 19.33 -5.78 -6.25
C CYS A 186 20.22 -5.14 -7.30
N SER A 187 20.64 -5.94 -8.29
CA SER A 187 21.37 -5.47 -9.46
C SER A 187 20.60 -4.36 -10.19
N SER A 188 19.27 -4.45 -10.20
CA SER A 188 18.42 -3.33 -10.61
C SER A 188 18.34 -2.29 -9.51
N GLY A 189 18.65 -1.02 -9.83
CA GLY A 189 18.46 0.12 -8.94
C GLY A 189 16.98 0.42 -8.57
N ARG A 190 16.04 -0.42 -9.02
CA ARG A 190 14.60 -0.32 -8.78
C ARG A 190 14.06 -1.40 -7.84
N CYS A 191 14.93 -2.22 -7.26
CA CYS A 191 14.52 -3.31 -6.40
C CYS A 191 15.44 -3.50 -5.20
N LEU A 192 14.84 -3.78 -4.06
CA LEU A 192 15.48 -4.40 -2.91
C LEU A 192 14.93 -5.82 -2.73
N GLY A 193 15.79 -6.72 -2.31
CA GLY A 193 15.45 -8.07 -1.93
C GLY A 193 15.89 -8.36 -0.51
N GLY A 194 15.27 -9.37 0.09
CA GLY A 194 15.78 -9.97 1.31
C GLY A 194 14.96 -11.18 1.69
N ALA A 195 15.39 -11.88 2.73
CA ALA A 195 14.73 -13.10 3.19
C ALA A 195 14.76 -13.18 4.71
N ASN A 196 13.68 -13.65 5.30
CA ASN A 196 13.61 -13.99 6.72
C ASN A 196 12.74 -15.24 6.91
N SER A 197 13.04 -16.08 7.90
CA SER A 197 12.15 -17.18 8.33
C SER A 197 11.56 -18.05 7.20
N GLY A 198 12.33 -18.32 6.15
CA GLY A 198 11.87 -19.10 4.99
C GLY A 198 10.98 -18.34 3.99
N THR A 199 10.84 -17.03 4.11
CA THR A 199 10.08 -16.14 3.22
C THR A 199 11.04 -15.27 2.41
N ASP A 200 10.78 -15.15 1.11
CA ASP A 200 11.47 -14.20 0.24
C ASP A 200 10.63 -12.92 0.12
N TYR A 201 11.29 -11.77 0.25
CA TYR A 201 10.68 -10.43 0.18
C TYR A 201 11.30 -9.63 -0.95
N TYR A 202 10.46 -8.85 -1.60
CA TYR A 202 10.80 -7.97 -2.69
C TYR A 202 10.15 -6.61 -2.47
N LEU A 203 10.94 -5.55 -2.50
CA LEU A 203 10.46 -4.18 -2.60
C LEU A 203 10.87 -3.65 -3.97
N SER A 204 9.95 -3.10 -4.75
CA SER A 204 10.31 -2.50 -6.03
C SER A 204 9.46 -1.29 -6.36
N THR A 205 9.92 -0.52 -7.36
CA THR A 205 9.05 0.47 -8.01
C THR A 205 7.84 -0.22 -8.64
N ALA A 206 6.72 0.49 -8.76
CA ALA A 206 5.48 -0.09 -9.30
C ALA A 206 5.58 -0.59 -10.75
N ASN A 207 6.52 -0.03 -11.52
CA ASN A 207 6.89 -0.56 -12.83
C ASN A 207 8.37 -0.25 -13.17
N ALA A 208 8.85 -0.75 -14.31
CA ALA A 208 10.23 -0.59 -14.78
C ALA A 208 10.65 0.86 -15.10
N THR A 209 9.70 1.80 -15.23
CA THR A 209 9.98 3.19 -15.58
C THR A 209 9.52 4.19 -14.52
N SER A 210 8.83 3.75 -13.46
CA SER A 210 8.15 4.65 -12.53
C SER A 210 9.11 5.61 -11.85
N THR A 211 8.75 6.89 -11.85
CA THR A 211 9.46 7.99 -11.19
C THR A 211 8.60 8.66 -10.12
N ASP A 212 7.38 8.19 -9.92
CA ASP A 212 6.47 8.66 -8.87
C ASP A 212 6.67 7.89 -7.55
N ARG A 213 5.85 8.22 -6.55
CA ARG A 213 5.87 7.64 -5.19
C ARG A 213 5.37 6.19 -5.11
N ARG A 214 5.05 5.52 -6.22
CA ARG A 214 4.48 4.17 -6.19
C ARG A 214 5.58 3.11 -6.07
N ASP A 215 5.48 2.34 -4.99
CA ASP A 215 6.26 1.13 -4.74
C ASP A 215 5.33 -0.06 -4.52
N THR A 216 5.90 -1.25 -4.42
CA THR A 216 5.16 -2.47 -4.09
C THR A 216 6.03 -3.37 -3.24
N ILE A 217 5.42 -4.02 -2.24
CA ILE A 217 6.01 -5.20 -1.59
C ILE A 217 5.37 -6.45 -2.14
N TRP A 218 6.21 -7.44 -2.45
CA TRP A 218 5.79 -8.78 -2.80
C TRP A 218 6.54 -9.77 -1.92
N HIS A 219 5.84 -10.75 -1.36
CA HIS A 219 6.49 -11.80 -0.58
C HIS A 219 5.71 -13.12 -0.60
N TRP A 220 6.42 -14.20 -0.29
CA TRP A 220 5.88 -15.54 -0.18
C TRP A 220 6.85 -16.49 0.51
N ARG A 221 6.32 -17.55 1.12
CA ARG A 221 7.13 -18.60 1.76
C ARG A 221 7.79 -19.51 0.72
N ARG A 222 9.10 -19.73 0.82
CA ARG A 222 9.90 -20.57 -0.09
C ARG A 222 9.35 -21.98 -0.23
N ALA A 223 8.88 -22.57 0.88
CA ALA A 223 8.26 -23.89 0.88
C ALA A 223 7.05 -24.02 -0.08
N LEU A 224 6.33 -22.93 -0.36
CA LEU A 224 5.20 -22.94 -1.30
C LEU A 224 5.66 -23.09 -2.75
N ALA A 225 6.79 -22.47 -3.11
CA ALA A 225 7.41 -22.64 -4.42
C ALA A 225 8.07 -24.03 -4.52
N ASP A 226 8.79 -24.44 -3.48
CA ASP A 226 9.50 -25.72 -3.44
C ASP A 226 8.56 -26.91 -3.53
N GLY A 227 7.43 -26.87 -2.80
CA GLY A 227 6.39 -27.89 -2.88
C GLY A 227 5.71 -28.00 -4.26
N ARG A 228 5.94 -27.02 -5.14
CA ARG A 228 5.46 -27.00 -6.53
C ARG A 228 6.57 -27.23 -7.56
N GLY A 229 7.82 -27.38 -7.12
CA GLY A 229 8.98 -27.45 -8.02
C GLY A 229 9.25 -26.15 -8.78
N GLU A 230 8.81 -25.01 -8.25
CA GLU A 230 8.95 -23.69 -8.87
C GLU A 230 10.11 -22.91 -8.24
N THR A 231 10.84 -22.12 -9.03
CA THR A 231 11.82 -21.16 -8.46
C THR A 231 11.09 -19.97 -7.83
N CYS A 232 10.16 -19.37 -8.58
CA CYS A 232 9.37 -18.22 -8.16
C CYS A 232 7.93 -18.67 -7.94
N TYR A 233 7.38 -18.39 -6.77
CA TYR A 233 6.03 -18.83 -6.44
C TYR A 233 4.98 -18.17 -7.36
N THR A 234 4.25 -18.99 -8.11
CA THR A 234 3.19 -18.53 -9.03
C THR A 234 1.79 -18.57 -8.41
N GLY A 235 1.65 -19.09 -7.19
CA GLY A 235 0.38 -19.20 -6.49
C GLY A 235 -0.10 -17.89 -5.83
N ASN A 236 -0.93 -18.03 -4.80
CA ASN A 236 -1.52 -16.89 -4.09
C ASN A 236 -0.50 -16.24 -3.14
N SER A 237 0.36 -15.39 -3.69
CA SER A 237 1.38 -14.64 -2.97
C SER A 237 0.88 -13.30 -2.44
N HIS A 238 1.59 -12.74 -1.46
CA HIS A 238 1.22 -11.48 -0.84
C HIS A 238 1.71 -10.30 -1.68
N VAL A 239 0.79 -9.51 -2.23
CA VAL A 239 1.10 -8.28 -2.99
C VAL A 239 0.54 -7.05 -2.29
N LYS A 240 1.41 -6.05 -2.09
CA LYS A 240 1.10 -4.84 -1.36
C LYS A 240 1.51 -3.60 -2.16
N PRO A 241 0.63 -3.04 -3.01
CA PRO A 241 0.82 -1.71 -3.57
C PRO A 241 0.99 -0.65 -2.47
N MET A 242 1.91 0.30 -2.65
CA MET A 242 2.27 1.27 -1.61
C MET A 242 2.58 2.65 -2.17
N LEU A 243 2.32 3.68 -1.37
CA LEU A 243 2.71 5.05 -1.67
C LEU A 243 3.68 5.56 -0.61
N GLN A 244 4.82 6.09 -1.06
CA GLN A 244 5.84 6.66 -0.18
C GLN A 244 5.30 7.89 0.58
N ILE A 245 5.64 7.96 1.87
CA ILE A 245 5.43 9.12 2.72
C ILE A 245 6.69 9.99 2.61
N ILE A 246 6.54 11.16 1.98
CA ILE A 246 7.61 12.13 1.75
C ILE A 246 7.24 13.46 2.41
N ASP A 247 8.11 14.02 3.25
CA ASP A 247 7.90 15.31 3.90
C ASP A 247 8.20 16.52 2.98
N ASN A 248 8.07 17.74 3.51
CA ASN A 248 8.39 18.97 2.76
C ASN A 248 9.87 19.14 2.39
N ALA A 249 10.78 18.45 3.07
CA ALA A 249 12.21 18.49 2.82
C ALA A 249 12.67 17.39 1.83
N GLY A 250 11.76 16.52 1.39
CA GLY A 250 12.08 15.37 0.55
C GLY A 250 12.51 14.12 1.33
N GLY A 251 12.40 14.16 2.67
CA GLY A 251 12.70 13.04 3.56
C GLY A 251 11.69 11.91 3.42
N PHE A 252 12.17 10.67 3.48
CA PHE A 252 11.36 9.46 3.47
C PHE A 252 10.99 9.02 4.88
N HIS A 253 9.71 8.69 5.10
CA HIS A 253 9.19 8.31 6.42
C HIS A 253 8.40 7.00 6.43
N GLY A 254 8.49 6.22 5.33
CA GLY A 254 7.76 4.97 5.18
C GLY A 254 6.71 5.00 4.07
N TRP A 255 5.64 4.22 4.24
CA TRP A 255 4.57 4.05 3.26
C TRP A 255 3.19 3.97 3.92
N VAL A 256 2.17 4.36 3.16
CA VAL A 256 0.83 3.78 3.30
C VAL A 256 0.65 2.72 2.22
N ALA A 257 -0.02 1.62 2.56
CA ALA A 257 -0.15 0.50 1.64
C ALA A 257 -1.52 -0.17 1.75
N VAL A 258 -1.83 -0.96 0.73
CA VAL A 258 -2.95 -1.90 0.76
C VAL A 258 -2.44 -3.28 0.40
N GLU A 259 -3.03 -4.32 0.96
CA GLU A 259 -2.90 -5.68 0.44
C GLU A 259 -4.12 -5.96 -0.45
N ALA A 260 -3.84 -6.42 -1.67
CA ALA A 260 -4.84 -6.80 -2.65
C ALA A 260 -4.46 -8.15 -3.27
N SER A 261 -4.19 -9.12 -2.40
CA SER A 261 -3.81 -10.49 -2.72
C SER A 261 -5.07 -11.31 -3.02
N LEU A 262 -5.72 -10.96 -4.13
CA LEU A 262 -6.97 -11.60 -4.56
C LEU A 262 -6.63 -12.90 -5.31
N ASN A 263 -7.12 -14.03 -4.78
CA ASN A 263 -6.81 -15.35 -5.28
C ASN A 263 -7.39 -15.57 -6.68
N GLN A 264 -6.49 -15.89 -7.61
CA GLN A 264 -6.82 -16.26 -8.99
C GLN A 264 -6.19 -17.60 -9.40
N THR A 265 -5.28 -18.13 -8.59
CA THR A 265 -4.50 -19.33 -8.89
C THR A 265 -5.20 -20.60 -8.41
N SER A 266 -6.22 -20.46 -7.57
CA SER A 266 -7.10 -21.55 -7.15
C SER A 266 -8.55 -21.07 -7.11
N PRO A 267 -9.20 -20.85 -8.28
CA PRO A 267 -10.54 -20.25 -8.35
C PRO A 267 -11.60 -20.95 -7.49
N SER A 268 -11.45 -22.26 -7.26
CA SER A 268 -12.33 -23.05 -6.38
C SER A 268 -12.34 -22.59 -4.93
N GLN A 269 -11.29 -21.92 -4.45
CA GLN A 269 -11.24 -21.35 -3.10
C GLN A 269 -11.92 -19.98 -3.02
N GLY A 270 -12.16 -19.31 -4.15
CA GLY A 270 -12.84 -18.01 -4.20
C GLY A 270 -12.23 -16.99 -3.23
N THR A 271 -13.09 -16.29 -2.48
CA THR A 271 -12.68 -15.31 -1.46
C THR A 271 -11.99 -15.94 -0.25
N SER A 272 -12.07 -17.25 -0.04
CA SER A 272 -11.44 -17.88 1.12
C SER A 272 -9.91 -17.88 1.03
N ALA A 273 -9.35 -17.56 -0.13
CA ALA A 273 -7.92 -17.35 -0.28
C ALA A 273 -7.59 -15.89 -0.65
N ASP A 274 -8.53 -14.96 -0.52
CA ASP A 274 -8.21 -13.54 -0.65
C ASP A 274 -7.63 -13.02 0.66
N ASP A 275 -6.51 -12.31 0.58
CA ASP A 275 -6.04 -11.44 1.65
C ASP A 275 -6.20 -9.99 1.17
N ILE A 276 -6.96 -9.20 1.93
CA ILE A 276 -7.28 -7.82 1.58
C ILE A 276 -7.25 -6.90 2.80
N GLY A 277 -6.49 -5.82 2.75
CA GLY A 277 -6.26 -5.00 3.94
C GLY A 277 -5.53 -3.71 3.66
N ILE A 278 -5.34 -2.92 4.71
CA ILE A 278 -4.60 -1.67 4.67
C ILE A 278 -3.47 -1.68 5.71
N PHE A 279 -2.41 -0.93 5.42
CA PHE A 279 -1.22 -0.85 6.27
C PHE A 279 -0.73 0.60 6.35
N GLU A 280 -0.31 0.97 7.53
CA GLU A 280 0.62 2.05 7.79
C GLU A 280 1.98 1.44 8.11
N LEU A 281 3.00 1.79 7.35
CA LEU A 281 4.39 1.40 7.59
C LEU A 281 5.20 2.67 7.75
N SER A 282 5.22 3.27 8.94
CA SER A 282 5.80 4.61 9.12
C SER A 282 6.56 4.72 10.43
N GLU A 283 7.38 5.75 10.58
CA GLU A 283 8.08 6.00 11.86
C GLU A 283 7.22 6.66 12.96
N PHE A 284 5.93 6.90 12.71
CA PHE A 284 5.04 7.67 13.59
C PHE A 284 3.94 6.82 14.24
#